data_AF-A0A7Y9H734-F1
#
_entry.id   AF-A0A7Y9H734-F1
#
_cell.length_a   1.000
_cell.length_b   1.000
_cell.length_c   1.000
_cell.angle_alpha   90.00
_cell.angle_beta   90.00
_cell.angle_gamma   90.00
#
_symmetry.space_group_name_H-M   'P 1'
#
loop_
_entity.id
_entity.type
_entity.pdbx_description
1 polymer ?
#
loop_
_entity_poly.entity_id
_entity_poly.type
_entity_poly.pdbx_seq_one_letter_code
_entity_poly.pdbx_strand_id
1 'polypeptide(L)'
;MTRKKGYKKQLPTVLPPPVRPPAPRTSARPETTTPPPAQRPAQRPTAPVQEPATEAASASATPVVAPRVVAPRRPAPSEAAPRVAPAPQVAPGPGPSRSRGPAASLAVAVLLLGVGVGGAAVWWVARDDAPGARRPPAASAGTPGWPAAGTSRTVTEVRADGTVQVTHRIHTTTPIDALDLSLPESESTNPVEASSVEVVADGRQASGPDRVTFTRASYVFDDATTILVRYDLDGVVERSGSAEGRGLVTTTALTVSATQPDDVRVVRSASVLSLACGDSTASLTPCGEADDEGQWTVRLTAGDVGDRVVAAVTVPS
;
A
#
# COMPACT_ATOMS: atom_id res chain seq x y z
N MET A 1 61.77 -25.73 5.80
CA MET A 1 61.15 -24.58 6.51
C MET A 1 61.25 -23.35 5.63
N THR A 2 60.21 -23.05 4.86
CA THR A 2 60.23 -21.99 3.83
C THR A 2 59.29 -20.86 4.23
N ARG A 3 59.86 -19.69 4.55
CA ARG A 3 59.12 -18.49 5.00
C ARG A 3 58.39 -17.84 3.82
N LYS A 4 57.05 -17.86 3.84
CA LYS A 4 56.21 -17.09 2.92
C LYS A 4 56.21 -15.60 3.35
N LYS A 5 56.66 -14.71 2.46
CA LYS A 5 56.57 -13.25 2.63
C LYS A 5 55.17 -12.79 2.23
N GLY A 6 54.42 -12.23 3.17
CA GLY A 6 53.12 -11.61 2.91
C GLY A 6 53.29 -10.22 2.32
N TYR A 7 52.79 -10.02 1.10
CA TYR A 7 52.67 -8.69 0.50
C TYR A 7 51.35 -8.05 0.97
N LYS A 8 51.44 -6.95 1.73
CA LYS A 8 50.31 -6.07 2.01
C LYS A 8 50.10 -5.14 0.81
N LYS A 9 49.03 -5.37 0.05
CA LYS A 9 48.51 -4.41 -0.93
C LYS A 9 47.88 -3.24 -0.17
N GLN A 10 48.54 -2.08 -0.15
CA GLN A 10 47.89 -0.81 0.19
C GLN A 10 47.20 -0.28 -1.07
N LEU A 11 45.89 -0.08 -1.00
CA LEU A 11 45.13 0.57 -2.05
C LEU A 11 45.32 2.10 -1.94
N PRO A 12 45.48 2.82 -3.07
CA PRO A 12 45.62 4.26 -3.05
C PRO A 12 44.32 4.92 -2.57
N THR A 13 44.44 5.75 -1.53
CA THR A 13 43.36 6.62 -1.04
C THR A 13 43.12 7.73 -2.05
N VAL A 14 42.04 7.64 -2.82
CA VAL A 14 41.56 8.74 -3.66
C VAL A 14 40.69 9.64 -2.79
N LEU A 15 41.20 10.83 -2.47
CA LEU A 15 40.43 11.87 -1.78
C LEU A 15 39.38 12.45 -2.75
N PRO A 16 38.09 12.51 -2.37
CA PRO A 16 37.08 13.14 -3.20
C PRO A 16 37.35 14.65 -3.33
N PRO A 17 37.06 15.25 -4.50
CA PRO A 17 37.25 16.69 -4.70
C PRO A 17 36.31 17.52 -3.82
N PRO A 18 36.73 18.73 -3.41
CA PRO A 18 35.90 19.60 -2.57
C PRO A 18 34.63 20.03 -3.30
N VAL A 19 33.49 19.84 -2.65
CA VAL A 19 32.17 20.28 -3.14
C VAL A 19 32.12 21.80 -3.10
N ARG A 20 31.91 22.42 -4.28
CA ARG A 20 31.76 23.87 -4.41
C ARG A 20 30.35 24.27 -3.96
N PRO A 21 30.20 25.22 -3.02
CA PRO A 21 28.87 25.67 -2.58
C PRO A 21 28.11 26.36 -3.74
N PRO A 22 26.78 26.20 -3.81
CA PRO A 22 25.97 26.80 -4.85
C PRO A 22 25.98 28.32 -4.74
N ALA A 23 26.07 28.99 -5.89
CA ALA A 23 26.03 30.45 -5.98
C ALA A 23 24.67 30.99 -5.46
N PRO A 24 24.67 32.15 -4.80
CA PRO A 24 23.44 32.78 -4.30
C PRO A 24 22.50 33.10 -5.47
N ARG A 25 21.27 32.58 -5.40
CA ARG A 25 20.21 32.89 -6.36
C ARG A 25 19.74 34.32 -6.13
N THR A 26 19.97 35.18 -7.11
CA THR A 26 19.41 36.54 -7.18
C THR A 26 17.89 36.44 -7.16
N SER A 27 17.26 36.92 -6.07
CA SER A 27 15.80 36.99 -5.95
C SER A 27 15.24 37.91 -7.04
N ALA A 28 14.54 37.33 -8.01
CA ALA A 28 13.78 38.09 -8.99
C ALA A 28 12.62 38.81 -8.27
N ARG A 29 12.54 40.11 -8.53
CA ARG A 29 11.52 41.05 -8.06
C ARG A 29 10.13 40.59 -8.53
N PRO A 30 9.11 40.53 -7.67
CA PRO A 30 7.76 40.17 -8.10
C PRO A 30 7.19 41.26 -9.02
N GLU A 31 6.90 40.88 -10.27
CA GLU A 31 6.11 41.70 -11.19
C GLU A 31 4.66 41.78 -10.69
N THR A 32 4.16 43.00 -10.57
CA THR A 32 2.79 43.30 -10.13
C THR A 32 1.85 43.08 -11.31
N THR A 33 1.27 41.88 -11.42
CA THR A 33 0.24 41.56 -12.41
C THR A 33 -1.05 42.30 -12.07
N THR A 34 -1.43 43.25 -12.92
CA THR A 34 -2.70 43.99 -12.87
C THR A 34 -3.86 43.03 -13.18
N PRO A 35 -4.91 42.96 -12.36
CA PRO A 35 -6.05 42.07 -12.62
C PRO A 35 -6.84 42.54 -13.86
N PRO A 36 -7.29 41.61 -14.72
CA PRO A 36 -8.11 41.94 -15.89
C PRO A 36 -9.52 42.41 -15.48
N PRO A 37 -10.15 43.30 -16.27
CA PRO A 37 -11.48 43.83 -15.99
C PRO A 37 -12.55 42.74 -16.05
N ALA A 38 -13.49 42.80 -15.10
CA ALA A 38 -14.61 41.89 -14.95
C ALA A 38 -15.46 41.80 -16.23
N GLN A 39 -15.50 40.60 -16.83
CA GLN A 39 -16.39 40.30 -17.94
C GLN A 39 -17.81 40.07 -17.43
N ARG A 40 -18.73 40.86 -17.97
CA ARG A 40 -20.17 40.83 -17.73
C ARG A 40 -20.75 39.52 -18.27
N PRO A 41 -21.55 38.76 -17.51
CA PRO A 41 -22.14 37.52 -18.00
C PRO A 41 -23.13 37.81 -19.14
N ALA A 42 -22.82 37.28 -20.32
CA ALA A 42 -23.71 37.29 -21.47
C ALA A 42 -24.87 36.31 -21.20
N GLN A 43 -26.09 36.81 -21.37
CA GLN A 43 -27.33 36.07 -21.24
C GLN A 43 -27.38 34.95 -22.28
N ARG A 44 -27.61 33.71 -21.83
CA ARG A 44 -27.75 32.52 -22.66
C ARG A 44 -29.14 32.50 -23.29
N PRO A 45 -29.30 32.49 -24.63
CA PRO A 45 -30.59 32.31 -25.27
C PRO A 45 -31.13 30.90 -25.01
N THR A 46 -32.37 30.83 -24.54
CA THR A 46 -33.19 29.63 -24.44
C THR A 46 -33.52 29.11 -25.85
N ALA A 47 -32.99 27.93 -26.19
CA ALA A 47 -33.41 27.19 -27.39
C ALA A 47 -34.62 26.29 -27.06
N PRO A 48 -35.56 26.11 -28.01
CA PRO A 48 -36.78 25.34 -27.78
C PRO A 48 -36.54 23.83 -27.78
N VAL A 49 -37.30 23.16 -26.92
CA VAL A 49 -37.45 21.71 -26.80
C VAL A 49 -37.97 21.14 -28.14
N GLN A 50 -37.19 20.27 -28.76
CA GLN A 50 -37.64 19.43 -29.88
C GLN A 50 -38.01 18.04 -29.35
N GLU A 51 -39.28 17.72 -29.52
CA GLU A 51 -39.93 16.44 -29.29
C GLU A 51 -39.46 15.41 -30.35
N PRO A 52 -38.95 14.23 -29.98
CA PRO A 52 -38.59 13.22 -30.96
C PRO A 52 -39.84 12.47 -31.44
N ALA A 53 -40.09 12.61 -32.74
CA ALA A 53 -41.08 11.88 -33.49
C ALA A 53 -40.71 10.39 -33.60
N THR A 54 -41.71 9.55 -33.35
CA THR A 54 -41.75 8.12 -33.62
C THR A 54 -41.74 7.88 -35.13
N GLU A 55 -40.69 7.28 -35.68
CA GLU A 55 -40.70 6.75 -37.05
C GLU A 55 -40.28 5.28 -37.06
N ALA A 56 -41.27 4.45 -37.39
CA ALA A 56 -41.12 3.05 -37.71
C ALA A 56 -40.78 2.92 -39.21
N ALA A 57 -39.75 2.15 -39.56
CA ALA A 57 -39.75 1.28 -40.74
C ALA A 57 -38.43 0.51 -40.93
N SER A 58 -38.58 -0.82 -40.97
CA SER A 58 -38.06 -1.73 -41.99
C SER A 58 -36.56 -1.88 -42.27
N ALA A 59 -36.08 -3.04 -41.83
CA ALA A 59 -35.55 -4.12 -42.67
C ALA A 59 -34.31 -3.85 -43.54
N SER A 60 -33.19 -4.41 -43.07
CA SER A 60 -32.33 -5.27 -43.90
C SER A 60 -31.56 -6.22 -42.98
N ALA A 61 -32.10 -7.43 -42.83
CA ALA A 61 -31.44 -8.51 -42.12
C ALA A 61 -30.37 -9.12 -43.04
N THR A 62 -29.10 -8.85 -42.73
CA THR A 62 -27.99 -9.65 -43.24
C THR A 62 -28.03 -11.06 -42.62
N PRO A 63 -27.75 -12.13 -43.40
CA PRO A 63 -27.75 -13.49 -42.88
C PRO A 63 -26.66 -13.65 -41.82
N VAL A 64 -27.10 -13.88 -40.57
CA VAL A 64 -26.25 -14.30 -39.47
C VAL A 64 -25.75 -15.71 -39.80
N VAL A 65 -24.48 -15.81 -40.18
CA VAL A 65 -23.75 -17.08 -40.22
C VAL A 65 -23.69 -17.57 -38.78
N ALA A 66 -24.51 -18.57 -38.46
CA ALA A 66 -24.49 -19.21 -37.14
C ALA A 66 -23.05 -19.72 -36.86
N PRO A 67 -22.45 -19.35 -35.71
CA PRO A 67 -21.20 -19.97 -35.30
C PRO A 67 -21.46 -21.47 -35.15
N ARG A 68 -20.66 -22.27 -35.85
CA ARG A 68 -20.65 -23.73 -35.68
C ARG A 68 -20.39 -24.00 -34.20
N VAL A 69 -21.42 -24.51 -33.51
CA VAL A 69 -21.29 -25.10 -32.18
C VAL A 69 -20.37 -26.31 -32.35
N VAL A 70 -19.09 -26.11 -32.11
CA VAL A 70 -18.13 -27.20 -31.92
C VAL A 70 -18.56 -27.85 -30.62
N ALA A 71 -19.17 -29.05 -30.74
CA ALA A 71 -19.53 -29.85 -29.58
C ALA A 71 -18.29 -29.98 -28.67
N PRO A 72 -18.42 -29.76 -27.35
CA PRO A 72 -17.32 -29.96 -26.42
C PRO A 72 -16.80 -31.39 -26.60
N ARG A 73 -15.54 -31.52 -27.00
CA ARG A 73 -14.85 -32.80 -27.04
C ARG A 73 -14.94 -33.38 -25.64
N ARG A 74 -15.68 -34.49 -25.52
CA ARG A 74 -15.72 -35.31 -24.32
C ARG A 74 -14.27 -35.60 -23.91
N PRO A 75 -13.80 -35.14 -22.73
CA PRO A 75 -12.46 -35.45 -22.28
C PRO A 75 -12.30 -36.97 -22.30
N ALA A 76 -11.24 -37.43 -22.96
CA ALA A 76 -10.85 -38.83 -22.90
C ALA A 76 -10.73 -39.22 -21.42
N PRO A 77 -11.17 -40.44 -21.04
CA PRO A 77 -11.01 -40.90 -19.67
C PRO A 77 -9.54 -40.77 -19.29
N SER A 78 -9.27 -39.84 -18.36
CA SER A 78 -7.95 -39.66 -17.78
C SER A 78 -7.58 -41.00 -17.16
N GLU A 79 -6.58 -41.64 -17.75
CA GLU A 79 -5.93 -42.82 -17.22
C GLU A 79 -5.67 -42.58 -15.75
N ALA A 80 -6.29 -43.42 -14.92
CA ALA A 80 -6.27 -43.27 -13.48
C ALA A 80 -4.81 -43.28 -13.04
N ALA A 81 -4.36 -42.16 -12.44
CA ALA A 81 -3.06 -42.11 -11.80
C ALA A 81 -2.93 -43.33 -10.86
N PRO A 82 -1.77 -44.02 -10.87
CA PRO A 82 -1.56 -45.16 -10.00
C PRO A 82 -1.84 -44.76 -8.55
N ARG A 83 -2.73 -45.50 -7.89
CA ARG A 83 -2.98 -45.37 -6.45
C ARG A 83 -1.65 -45.55 -5.74
N VAL A 84 -1.06 -44.43 -5.29
CA VAL A 84 0.04 -44.45 -4.34
C VAL A 84 -0.50 -45.12 -3.08
N ALA A 85 0.05 -46.30 -2.77
CA ALA A 85 -0.28 -47.02 -1.55
C ALA A 85 -0.06 -46.08 -0.35
N PRO A 86 -0.98 -46.04 0.63
CA PRO A 86 -0.78 -45.25 1.83
C PRO A 86 0.52 -45.69 2.49
N ALA A 87 1.41 -44.71 2.74
CA ALA A 87 2.62 -44.95 3.50
C ALA A 87 2.24 -45.59 4.86
N PRO A 88 3.00 -46.58 5.34
CA PRO A 88 2.74 -47.20 6.64
C PRO A 88 2.71 -46.11 7.72
N GLN A 89 1.59 -46.02 8.44
CA GLN A 89 1.48 -45.19 9.62
C GLN A 89 2.50 -45.70 10.64
N VAL A 90 3.57 -44.94 10.83
CA VAL A 90 4.51 -45.17 11.92
C VAL A 90 3.75 -44.87 13.21
N ALA A 91 3.49 -45.93 13.98
CA ALA A 91 2.88 -45.83 15.29
C ALA A 91 3.66 -44.81 16.15
N PRO A 92 2.99 -43.89 16.86
CA PRO A 92 3.66 -43.00 17.78
C PRO A 92 4.36 -43.83 18.85
N GLY A 93 5.69 -43.74 18.88
CA GLY A 93 6.50 -44.34 19.93
C GLY A 93 6.12 -43.74 21.29
N PRO A 94 6.14 -44.54 22.37
CA PRO A 94 5.86 -44.06 23.71
C PRO A 94 6.91 -43.03 24.12
N GLY A 95 6.53 -41.76 24.09
CA GLY A 95 7.35 -40.68 24.62
C GLY A 95 7.54 -40.82 26.13
N PRO A 96 8.70 -40.40 26.68
CA PRO A 96 8.99 -40.52 28.10
C PRO A 96 8.01 -39.71 28.95
N SER A 97 7.29 -40.43 29.80
CA SER A 97 6.51 -39.92 30.93
C SER A 97 7.37 -38.98 31.79
N ARG A 98 7.12 -37.67 31.70
CA ARG A 98 7.62 -36.71 32.68
C ARG A 98 6.71 -36.77 33.90
N SER A 99 7.25 -37.32 34.98
CA SER A 99 6.69 -37.36 36.31
C SER A 99 6.30 -35.95 36.78
N ARG A 100 5.00 -35.71 36.90
CA ARG A 100 4.45 -34.62 37.70
C ARG A 100 4.53 -35.04 39.17
N GLY A 101 5.44 -34.42 39.91
CA GLY A 101 5.45 -34.50 41.37
C GLY A 101 4.26 -33.73 41.96
N PRO A 102 3.66 -34.18 43.07
CA PRO A 102 2.65 -33.45 43.80
C PRO A 102 3.30 -32.57 44.87
N ALA A 103 3.04 -31.25 44.82
CA ALA A 103 3.17 -30.35 45.95
C ALA A 103 1.82 -29.61 46.04
N ALA A 104 0.88 -30.12 46.84
CA ALA A 104 0.72 -29.77 48.26
C ALA A 104 0.41 -28.27 48.46
N SER A 105 -0.88 -27.97 48.28
CA SER A 105 -1.81 -27.42 49.28
C SER A 105 -1.46 -26.18 50.12
N LEU A 106 -2.51 -25.37 50.31
CA LEU A 106 -2.78 -24.40 51.40
C LEU A 106 -2.07 -23.02 51.31
N ALA A 107 -2.84 -21.97 51.04
CA ALA A 107 -3.43 -21.14 52.10
C ALA A 107 -4.23 -19.93 51.56
N VAL A 108 -5.29 -19.60 52.31
CA VAL A 108 -6.00 -18.32 52.41
C VAL A 108 -7.10 -18.00 51.39
N ALA A 109 -8.23 -18.65 51.60
CA ALA A 109 -9.51 -17.94 51.66
C ALA A 109 -9.54 -17.08 52.95
N VAL A 110 -9.95 -15.81 52.83
CA VAL A 110 -10.40 -14.81 53.85
C VAL A 110 -9.88 -13.43 53.44
N LEU A 111 -10.78 -12.42 53.36
CA LEU A 111 -10.69 -11.08 52.73
C LEU A 111 -10.94 -11.13 51.21
N LEU A 112 -12.15 -10.91 50.69
CA LEU A 112 -12.88 -9.64 50.74
C LEU A 112 -14.39 -9.87 50.57
N LEU A 113 -15.00 -10.48 51.60
CA LEU A 113 -16.41 -10.31 51.92
C LEU A 113 -16.46 -9.22 52.99
N GLY A 114 -16.35 -7.97 52.56
CA GLY A 114 -16.19 -6.83 53.45
C GLY A 114 -16.59 -5.53 52.78
N VAL A 115 -17.82 -5.11 53.07
CA VAL A 115 -18.28 -3.71 53.06
C VAL A 115 -18.61 -3.14 51.68
N GLY A 116 -19.77 -3.59 51.19
CA GLY A 116 -20.77 -2.61 50.78
C GLY A 116 -21.14 -1.70 51.96
N VAL A 117 -21.52 -0.46 51.67
CA VAL A 117 -21.84 0.67 52.58
C VAL A 117 -20.68 1.65 52.77
N GLY A 118 -20.67 2.69 51.93
CA GLY A 118 -19.91 3.92 52.19
C GLY A 118 -19.43 4.59 50.91
N GLY A 119 -20.23 5.47 50.30
CA GLY A 119 -19.74 6.26 49.18
C GLY A 119 -20.74 7.03 48.33
N ALA A 120 -22.02 7.10 48.71
CA ALA A 120 -22.96 8.07 48.14
C ALA A 120 -22.65 9.49 48.67
N ALA A 121 -21.51 10.09 48.30
CA ALA A 121 -21.15 11.47 48.69
C ALA A 121 -19.99 12.12 47.89
N VAL A 122 -19.78 11.82 46.61
CA VAL A 122 -18.78 12.55 45.78
C VAL A 122 -19.36 13.03 44.43
N TRP A 123 -20.68 13.21 44.33
CA TRP A 123 -21.33 13.63 43.08
C TRP A 123 -21.58 15.15 42.97
N TRP A 124 -21.02 16.00 43.85
CA TRP A 124 -21.46 17.40 43.96
C TRP A 124 -20.39 18.51 43.94
N VAL A 125 -19.11 18.22 43.62
CA VAL A 125 -18.04 19.26 43.61
C VAL A 125 -17.51 19.62 42.22
N ALA A 126 -18.12 19.16 41.13
CA ALA A 126 -17.71 19.54 39.77
C ALA A 126 -18.88 20.09 38.94
N ARG A 127 -19.49 21.17 39.42
CA ARG A 127 -20.36 22.05 38.63
C ARG A 127 -19.94 23.48 38.94
N ASP A 128 -18.93 23.97 38.23
CA ASP A 128 -18.72 25.41 37.95
C ASP A 128 -17.44 25.62 37.10
N ASP A 129 -17.20 24.76 36.11
CA ASP A 129 -16.33 25.14 34.99
C ASP A 129 -17.24 25.57 33.84
N ALA A 130 -17.37 26.89 33.71
CA ALA A 130 -17.93 27.52 32.53
C ALA A 130 -17.33 26.88 31.26
N PRO A 131 -18.10 26.69 30.18
CA PRO A 131 -17.55 26.26 28.90
C PRO A 131 -16.70 27.41 28.34
N GLY A 132 -15.48 27.55 28.87
CA GLY A 132 -14.42 28.27 28.22
C GLY A 132 -14.29 27.61 26.86
N ALA A 133 -14.67 28.36 25.81
CA ALA A 133 -14.51 27.95 24.44
C ALA A 133 -13.06 27.45 24.29
N ARG A 134 -12.89 26.11 24.31
CA ARG A 134 -11.61 25.47 24.04
C ARG A 134 -11.27 25.95 22.65
N ARG A 135 -10.38 26.94 22.58
CA ARG A 135 -9.76 27.36 21.33
C ARG A 135 -9.26 26.06 20.71
N PRO A 136 -9.81 25.63 19.55
CA PRO A 136 -9.38 24.38 18.95
C PRO A 136 -7.85 24.44 18.87
N PRO A 137 -7.13 23.40 19.32
CA PRO A 137 -5.68 23.38 19.22
C PRO A 137 -5.34 23.76 17.78
N ALA A 138 -4.53 24.80 17.61
CA ALA A 138 -4.12 25.25 16.29
C ALA A 138 -3.59 24.02 15.56
N ALA A 139 -4.19 23.70 14.40
CA ALA A 139 -3.83 22.53 13.62
C ALA A 139 -2.30 22.52 13.48
N SER A 140 -1.64 21.57 14.15
CA SER A 140 -0.20 21.42 14.08
C SER A 140 0.16 21.35 12.60
N ALA A 141 0.96 22.29 12.12
CA ALA A 141 1.47 22.26 10.76
C ALA A 141 2.11 20.88 10.56
N GLY A 142 1.50 20.06 9.69
CA GLY A 142 1.78 18.63 9.61
C GLY A 142 3.27 18.36 9.41
N THR A 143 3.77 17.30 10.04
CA THR A 143 5.14 16.81 9.82
C THR A 143 5.38 16.67 8.31
N PRO A 144 6.44 17.30 7.74
CA PRO A 144 6.64 17.31 6.30
C PRO A 144 6.56 15.91 5.68
N GLY A 145 5.69 15.77 4.67
CA GLY A 145 5.51 14.52 3.93
C GLY A 145 4.46 13.55 4.49
N TRP A 146 3.87 13.81 5.66
CA TRP A 146 2.71 13.06 6.16
C TRP A 146 1.40 13.54 5.50
N PRO A 147 0.49 12.62 5.15
CA PRO A 147 -0.85 13.00 4.68
C PRO A 147 -1.71 13.60 5.82
N ALA A 148 -2.83 14.20 5.44
CA ALA A 148 -3.85 14.64 6.40
C ALA A 148 -4.41 13.43 7.18
N ALA A 149 -5.02 13.69 8.35
CA ALA A 149 -5.68 12.64 9.12
C ALA A 149 -6.87 12.08 8.33
N GLY A 150 -7.03 10.75 8.31
CA GLY A 150 -7.99 10.04 7.47
C GLY A 150 -7.49 9.78 6.05
N THR A 151 -6.19 9.92 5.78
CA THR A 151 -5.62 9.76 4.44
C THR A 151 -4.37 8.89 4.47
N SER A 152 -4.17 8.08 3.43
CA SER A 152 -2.91 7.40 3.17
C SER A 152 -2.17 8.00 1.97
N ARG A 153 -0.85 7.83 1.96
CA ARG A 153 0.01 8.19 0.83
C ARG A 153 1.05 7.12 0.59
N THR A 154 1.02 6.53 -0.60
CA THR A 154 2.00 5.54 -1.05
C THR A 154 2.91 6.13 -2.11
N VAL A 155 4.22 6.01 -1.93
CA VAL A 155 5.23 6.35 -2.93
C VAL A 155 5.92 5.06 -3.37
N THR A 156 5.85 4.78 -4.66
CA THR A 156 6.43 3.61 -5.31
C THR A 156 7.53 4.08 -6.26
N GLU A 157 8.76 3.63 -6.04
CA GLU A 157 9.93 3.99 -6.85
C GLU A 157 10.52 2.74 -7.50
N VAL A 158 10.44 2.68 -8.83
CA VAL A 158 11.00 1.60 -9.64
C VAL A 158 12.47 1.91 -9.90
N ARG A 159 13.37 1.09 -9.34
CA ARG A 159 14.82 1.22 -9.52
C ARG A 159 15.28 0.60 -10.85
N ALA A 160 16.53 0.88 -11.21
CA ALA A 160 17.11 0.43 -12.47
C ALA A 160 17.29 -1.10 -12.57
N ASP A 161 17.52 -1.76 -11.43
CA ASP A 161 17.62 -3.22 -11.32
C ASP A 161 16.26 -3.93 -11.43
N GLY A 162 15.16 -3.18 -11.37
CA GLY A 162 13.80 -3.72 -11.34
C GLY A 162 13.28 -4.01 -9.92
N THR A 163 14.04 -3.68 -8.88
CA THR A 163 13.49 -3.66 -7.51
C THR A 163 12.58 -2.43 -7.37
N VAL A 164 11.49 -2.58 -6.61
CA VAL A 164 10.54 -1.50 -6.37
C VAL A 164 10.57 -1.11 -4.89
N GLN A 165 11.09 0.07 -4.60
CA GLN A 165 11.03 0.61 -3.24
C GLN A 165 9.67 1.23 -2.98
N VAL A 166 9.07 0.91 -1.84
CA VAL A 166 7.79 1.50 -1.44
C VAL A 166 7.91 2.18 -0.10
N THR A 167 7.27 3.34 0.01
CA THR A 167 7.07 4.06 1.26
C THR A 167 5.59 4.40 1.40
N HIS A 168 4.92 3.77 2.36
CA HIS A 168 3.52 4.00 2.68
C HIS A 168 3.42 4.78 3.99
N ARG A 169 2.74 5.93 3.96
CA ARG A 169 2.41 6.74 5.14
C ARG A 169 0.92 6.72 5.35
N ILE A 170 0.47 6.32 6.53
CA ILE A 170 -0.93 6.17 6.90
C ILE A 170 -1.18 7.07 8.09
N HIS A 171 -2.12 8.00 7.98
CA HIS A 171 -2.53 8.85 9.09
C HIS A 171 -4.01 8.63 9.34
N THR A 172 -4.34 7.89 10.40
CA THR A 172 -5.70 7.49 10.74
C THR A 172 -6.32 8.49 11.73
N THR A 173 -7.65 8.60 11.73
CA THR A 173 -8.39 9.33 12.78
C THR A 173 -8.75 8.45 13.97
N THR A 174 -8.70 7.14 13.79
CA THR A 174 -9.04 6.13 14.80
C THR A 174 -7.78 5.31 15.09
N PRO A 175 -7.42 5.10 16.36
CA PRO A 175 -6.31 4.23 16.74
C PRO A 175 -6.47 2.84 16.13
N ILE A 176 -5.35 2.22 15.76
CA ILE A 176 -5.30 0.84 15.32
C ILE A 176 -4.22 0.09 16.09
N ASP A 177 -4.42 -1.21 16.30
CA ASP A 177 -3.51 -2.05 17.10
C ASP A 177 -2.66 -3.01 16.26
N ALA A 178 -3.05 -3.21 15.00
CA ALA A 178 -2.36 -4.14 14.12
C ALA A 178 -2.40 -3.68 12.66
N LEU A 179 -1.31 -4.01 11.97
CA LEU A 179 -1.13 -3.82 10.54
C LEU A 179 -0.88 -5.19 9.91
N ASP A 180 -1.81 -5.63 9.06
CA ASP A 180 -1.55 -6.75 8.15
C ASP A 180 -0.88 -6.25 6.87
N LEU A 181 0.06 -7.04 6.39
CA LEU A 181 0.93 -6.74 5.28
C LEU A 181 0.88 -7.89 4.27
N SER A 182 0.20 -7.72 3.14
CA SER A 182 0.03 -8.80 2.15
C SER A 182 0.73 -8.50 0.83
N LEU A 183 1.52 -9.45 0.31
CA LEU A 183 2.22 -9.29 -0.97
C LEU A 183 1.22 -9.20 -2.12
N PRO A 184 1.54 -8.45 -3.20
CA PRO A 184 0.69 -8.43 -4.38
C PRO A 184 0.63 -9.80 -5.06
N GLU A 185 -0.53 -10.08 -5.63
CA GLU A 185 -0.67 -11.15 -6.61
C GLU A 185 0.11 -10.76 -7.87
N SER A 186 0.92 -11.69 -8.37
CA SER A 186 1.70 -11.52 -9.59
C SER A 186 1.40 -12.69 -10.51
N GLU A 187 1.09 -12.37 -11.76
CA GLU A 187 0.98 -13.35 -12.84
C GLU A 187 2.38 -13.80 -13.33
N SER A 188 3.45 -13.18 -12.82
CA SER A 188 4.82 -13.55 -13.12
C SER A 188 5.15 -14.95 -12.61
N THR A 189 6.01 -15.65 -13.32
CA THR A 189 6.62 -16.91 -12.85
C THR A 189 7.60 -16.69 -11.71
N ASN A 190 8.04 -15.45 -11.47
CA ASN A 190 8.95 -15.14 -10.37
C ASN A 190 8.15 -14.90 -9.09
N PRO A 191 8.54 -15.53 -7.96
CA PRO A 191 7.89 -15.26 -6.69
C PRO A 191 8.13 -13.80 -6.29
N VAL A 192 7.08 -13.15 -5.80
CA VAL A 192 7.19 -11.82 -5.20
C VAL A 192 7.75 -11.96 -3.79
N GLU A 193 8.68 -11.09 -3.43
CA GLU A 193 9.24 -10.99 -2.08
C GLU A 193 9.27 -9.53 -1.65
N ALA A 194 8.96 -9.26 -0.38
CA ALA A 194 9.26 -7.99 0.26
C ALA A 194 10.43 -8.17 1.22
N SER A 195 11.44 -7.31 1.11
CA SER A 195 12.63 -7.31 1.96
C SER A 195 12.85 -5.94 2.60
N SER A 196 13.71 -5.90 3.62
CA SER A 196 14.02 -4.68 4.38
C SER A 196 12.76 -4.00 4.92
N VAL A 197 11.80 -4.81 5.38
CA VAL A 197 10.50 -4.32 5.84
C VAL A 197 10.67 -3.59 7.18
N GLU A 198 10.35 -2.31 7.17
CA GLU A 198 10.37 -1.42 8.32
C GLU A 198 8.95 -0.89 8.55
N VAL A 199 8.40 -1.16 9.73
CA VAL A 199 7.11 -0.62 10.19
C VAL A 199 7.35 0.22 11.43
N VAL A 200 7.00 1.51 11.36
CA VAL A 200 7.11 2.47 12.47
C VAL A 200 5.73 3.03 12.75
N ALA A 201 5.26 2.86 13.97
CA ALA A 201 3.96 3.30 14.47
C ALA A 201 4.15 4.36 15.56
N ASP A 202 3.67 5.59 15.34
CA ASP A 202 3.84 6.75 16.22
C ASP A 202 5.30 6.95 16.69
N GLY A 203 6.24 6.75 15.76
CA GLY A 203 7.68 6.88 16.00
C GLY A 203 8.34 5.68 16.69
N ARG A 204 7.58 4.62 17.04
CA ARG A 204 8.08 3.38 17.62
C ARG A 204 8.14 2.29 16.56
N GLN A 205 9.24 1.54 16.50
CA GLN A 205 9.34 0.39 15.60
C GLN A 205 8.38 -0.72 16.04
N ALA A 206 7.55 -1.22 15.12
CA ALA A 206 6.65 -2.34 15.37
C ALA A 206 7.42 -3.67 15.35
N SER A 207 6.92 -4.66 16.08
CA SER A 207 7.46 -6.02 16.05
C SER A 207 6.90 -6.80 14.85
N GLY A 208 7.77 -7.43 14.07
CA GLY A 208 7.40 -8.25 12.93
C GLY A 208 8.63 -8.71 12.13
N PRO A 209 8.43 -9.50 11.07
CA PRO A 209 9.53 -9.96 10.22
C PRO A 209 10.09 -8.79 9.38
N ASP A 210 11.39 -8.80 9.09
CA ASP A 210 12.04 -7.85 8.18
C ASP A 210 11.97 -8.31 6.70
N ARG A 211 11.41 -9.50 6.46
CA ARG A 211 11.27 -10.14 5.17
C ARG A 211 9.95 -10.90 5.09
N VAL A 212 9.21 -10.74 3.99
CA VAL A 212 7.94 -11.41 3.73
C VAL A 212 8.03 -12.14 2.39
N THR A 213 8.02 -13.47 2.44
CA THR A 213 8.06 -14.38 1.27
C THR A 213 6.77 -15.17 1.10
N PHE A 214 5.84 -15.02 2.03
CA PHE A 214 4.52 -15.65 2.07
C PHE A 214 3.44 -14.59 1.86
N THR A 215 2.20 -15.00 1.64
CA THR A 215 1.11 -14.09 1.24
C THR A 215 0.83 -12.96 2.23
N ARG A 216 1.10 -13.11 3.54
CA ARG A 216 0.81 -12.09 4.55
C ARG A 216 1.69 -12.16 5.81
N ALA A 217 2.16 -11.01 6.30
CA ALA A 217 2.72 -10.82 7.64
C ALA A 217 1.88 -9.86 8.48
N SER A 218 1.95 -9.95 9.81
CA SER A 218 1.23 -9.06 10.73
C SER A 218 2.21 -8.35 11.66
N TYR A 219 1.94 -7.08 11.94
CA TYR A 219 2.70 -6.22 12.84
C TYR A 219 1.74 -5.66 13.89
N VAL A 220 2.18 -5.61 15.15
CA VAL A 220 1.34 -5.19 16.28
C VAL A 220 1.98 -3.99 16.98
N PHE A 221 1.14 -3.06 17.45
CA PHE A 221 1.48 -1.86 18.20
C PHE A 221 0.30 -1.45 19.09
N ASP A 222 0.49 -0.47 19.99
CA ASP A 222 -0.57 -0.01 20.89
C ASP A 222 -1.20 1.28 20.33
N ASP A 223 -2.47 1.23 19.91
CA ASP A 223 -3.30 2.39 19.58
C ASP A 223 -2.64 3.43 18.65
N ALA A 224 -2.03 2.99 17.55
CA ALA A 224 -1.29 3.87 16.67
C ALA A 224 -2.19 4.71 15.74
N THR A 225 -1.80 5.96 15.49
CA THR A 225 -2.51 6.87 14.57
C THR A 225 -1.70 7.28 13.34
N THR A 226 -0.38 7.16 13.42
CA THR A 226 0.55 7.40 12.31
C THR A 226 1.41 6.18 12.07
N ILE A 227 1.41 5.67 10.84
CA ILE A 227 2.18 4.47 10.47
C ILE A 227 2.99 4.74 9.22
N LEU A 228 4.29 4.45 9.30
CA LEU A 228 5.22 4.46 8.20
C LEU A 228 5.63 3.01 7.90
N VAL A 229 5.42 2.58 6.66
CA VAL A 229 5.84 1.28 6.17
C VAL A 229 6.84 1.50 5.03
N ARG A 230 7.99 0.86 5.09
CA ARG A 230 9.03 0.91 4.05
C ARG A 230 9.52 -0.49 3.74
N TYR A 231 9.72 -0.79 2.47
CA TYR A 231 10.17 -2.11 2.02
C TYR A 231 10.62 -2.04 0.57
N ASP A 232 11.42 -3.01 0.16
CA ASP A 232 11.83 -3.22 -1.22
C ASP A 232 11.11 -4.49 -1.73
N LEU A 233 10.46 -4.38 -2.89
CA LEU A 233 9.78 -5.47 -3.58
C LEU A 233 10.63 -6.00 -4.73
N ASP A 234 10.81 -7.31 -4.76
CA ASP A 234 11.42 -8.04 -5.87
C ASP A 234 10.38 -8.88 -6.60
N GLY A 235 10.58 -9.10 -7.91
CA GLY A 235 9.68 -9.92 -8.73
C GLY A 235 8.35 -9.25 -9.14
N VAL A 236 8.14 -7.97 -8.79
CA VAL A 236 6.89 -7.23 -9.09
C VAL A 236 6.90 -6.48 -10.43
N VAL A 237 8.04 -6.44 -11.10
CA VAL A 237 8.19 -5.82 -12.42
C VAL A 237 8.07 -6.90 -13.49
N GLU A 238 6.98 -6.87 -14.25
CA GLU A 238 6.81 -7.72 -15.43
C GLU A 238 7.47 -7.05 -16.64
N ARG A 239 8.66 -7.52 -17.02
CA ARG A 239 9.39 -7.00 -18.18
C ARG A 239 8.67 -7.38 -19.48
N SER A 240 8.57 -6.42 -20.40
CA SER A 240 7.97 -6.65 -21.71
C SER A 240 8.88 -7.50 -22.59
N GLY A 241 8.34 -8.59 -23.15
CA GLY A 241 9.05 -9.40 -24.15
C GLY A 241 9.05 -8.79 -25.57
N SER A 242 8.25 -7.75 -25.82
CA SER A 242 8.08 -7.12 -27.14
C SER A 242 8.70 -5.73 -27.26
N ALA A 243 9.00 -5.08 -26.14
CA ALA A 243 9.63 -3.77 -26.10
C ALA A 243 10.74 -3.75 -25.04
N GLU A 244 11.99 -3.79 -25.50
CA GLU A 244 13.15 -3.74 -24.62
C GLU A 244 13.11 -2.50 -23.71
N GLY A 245 13.51 -2.70 -22.46
CA GLY A 245 13.54 -1.63 -21.46
C GLY A 245 12.17 -1.18 -20.97
N ARG A 246 11.08 -1.89 -21.30
CA ARG A 246 9.74 -1.61 -20.75
C ARG A 246 9.32 -2.65 -19.74
N GLY A 247 8.55 -2.22 -18.75
CA GLY A 247 7.93 -3.11 -17.78
C GLY A 247 6.55 -2.61 -17.35
N LEU A 248 5.76 -3.55 -16.84
CA LEU A 248 4.56 -3.26 -16.07
C LEU A 248 4.86 -3.45 -14.59
N VAL A 249 4.44 -2.49 -13.77
CA VAL A 249 4.56 -2.54 -12.33
C VAL A 249 3.18 -2.33 -11.73
N THR A 250 2.70 -3.31 -10.99
CA THR A 250 1.51 -3.11 -10.17
C THR A 250 1.94 -2.35 -8.93
N THR A 251 1.56 -1.08 -8.82
CA THR A 251 1.78 -0.26 -7.63
C THR A 251 0.70 -0.63 -6.61
N THR A 252 0.75 -1.86 -6.14
CA THR A 252 -0.11 -2.33 -5.07
C THR A 252 0.28 -1.61 -3.80
N ALA A 253 -0.67 -0.91 -3.20
CA ALA A 253 -0.67 -0.75 -1.76
C ALA A 253 -0.71 -2.15 -1.16
N LEU A 254 0.17 -2.45 -0.22
CA LEU A 254 -0.01 -3.63 0.63
C LEU A 254 -1.41 -3.50 1.25
N THR A 255 -2.18 -4.58 1.27
CA THR A 255 -3.52 -4.54 1.87
C THR A 255 -3.37 -4.35 3.36
N VAL A 256 -3.57 -3.13 3.81
CA VAL A 256 -3.57 -2.72 5.20
C VAL A 256 -5.00 -2.87 5.74
N SER A 257 -5.15 -3.50 6.90
CA SER A 257 -6.42 -3.63 7.62
C SER A 257 -7.09 -2.29 7.93
N ALA A 258 -6.33 -1.19 7.97
CA ALA A 258 -6.79 0.17 8.22
C ALA A 258 -6.90 1.01 6.94
N THR A 259 -7.79 0.61 6.04
CA THR A 259 -8.10 1.36 4.83
C THR A 259 -8.58 2.76 5.18
N GLN A 260 -7.96 3.77 4.55
CA GLN A 260 -8.37 5.17 4.71
C GLN A 260 -9.44 5.52 3.65
N PRO A 261 -10.35 6.47 3.92
CA PRO A 261 -11.31 6.93 2.92
C PRO A 261 -10.65 7.62 1.71
N ASP A 262 -9.44 8.15 1.88
CA ASP A 262 -8.66 8.80 0.83
C ASP A 262 -7.25 8.19 0.75
N ASP A 263 -6.79 7.90 -0.47
CA ASP A 263 -5.44 7.40 -0.74
C ASP A 263 -4.78 8.16 -1.90
N VAL A 264 -3.52 8.54 -1.73
CA VAL A 264 -2.72 9.18 -2.77
C VAL A 264 -1.57 8.26 -3.13
N ARG A 265 -1.56 7.76 -4.37
CA ARG A 265 -0.50 6.91 -4.88
C ARG A 265 0.39 7.68 -5.82
N VAL A 266 1.68 7.56 -5.62
CA VAL A 266 2.72 8.25 -6.36
C VAL A 266 3.65 7.22 -6.97
N VAL A 267 3.85 7.29 -8.28
CA VAL A 267 4.74 6.38 -9.02
C VAL A 267 5.91 7.16 -9.59
N ARG A 268 7.11 6.67 -9.31
CA ARG A 268 8.40 7.20 -9.77
C ARG A 268 9.19 6.11 -10.49
N SER A 269 9.83 6.48 -11.57
CA SER A 269 10.71 5.65 -12.36
C SER A 269 11.62 6.55 -13.20
N ALA A 270 12.55 5.97 -13.96
CA ALA A 270 13.29 6.71 -14.99
C ALA A 270 12.33 7.34 -16.01
N SER A 271 11.25 6.63 -16.35
CA SER A 271 10.12 7.18 -17.11
C SER A 271 8.87 6.38 -16.80
N VAL A 272 7.78 7.07 -16.46
CA VAL A 272 6.44 6.48 -16.36
C VAL A 272 5.68 6.86 -17.64
N LEU A 273 5.27 5.85 -18.38
CA LEU A 273 4.65 6.00 -19.71
C LEU A 273 3.14 6.20 -19.62
N SER A 274 2.49 5.51 -18.68
CA SER A 274 1.06 5.61 -18.41
C SER A 274 0.72 4.95 -17.08
N LEU A 275 -0.36 5.41 -16.44
CA LEU A 275 -1.01 4.71 -15.33
C LEU A 275 -2.41 4.25 -15.71
N ALA A 276 -2.83 3.12 -15.14
CA ALA A 276 -4.19 2.63 -15.25
C ALA A 276 -4.68 2.07 -13.91
N CYS A 277 -5.97 2.28 -13.62
CA CYS A 277 -6.63 1.95 -12.37
C CYS A 277 -7.83 1.03 -12.62
N GLY A 278 -8.16 0.21 -11.63
CA GLY A 278 -9.41 -0.54 -11.58
C GLY A 278 -9.37 -1.60 -10.50
N ASP A 279 -10.50 -2.22 -10.21
CA ASP A 279 -10.52 -3.35 -9.28
C ASP A 279 -9.79 -4.59 -9.86
N SER A 280 -9.58 -5.63 -9.04
CA SER A 280 -8.85 -6.83 -9.45
C SER A 280 -9.54 -7.64 -10.56
N THR A 281 -10.85 -7.47 -10.73
CA THR A 281 -11.70 -8.23 -11.66
C THR A 281 -12.08 -7.45 -12.92
N ALA A 282 -11.95 -6.12 -12.90
CA ALA A 282 -12.37 -5.22 -13.97
C ALA A 282 -11.24 -4.88 -14.94
N SER A 283 -11.62 -4.40 -16.11
CA SER A 283 -10.68 -3.80 -17.06
C SER A 283 -10.02 -2.56 -16.46
N LEU A 284 -8.72 -2.43 -16.65
CA LEU A 284 -7.98 -1.24 -16.27
C LEU A 284 -8.37 -0.05 -17.15
N THR A 285 -8.57 1.12 -16.54
CA THR A 285 -8.86 2.38 -17.21
C THR A 285 -7.73 3.38 -16.99
N PRO A 286 -7.38 4.23 -17.98
CA PRO A 286 -6.36 5.26 -17.78
C PRO A 286 -6.68 6.15 -16.58
N CYS A 287 -5.69 6.40 -15.73
CA CYS A 287 -5.87 7.22 -14.53
C CYS A 287 -4.60 8.01 -14.20
N GLY A 288 -4.70 8.89 -13.20
CA GLY A 288 -3.59 9.67 -12.69
C GLY A 288 -3.14 10.81 -13.60
N GLU A 289 -2.29 11.65 -13.04
CA GLU A 289 -1.75 12.83 -13.70
C GLU A 289 -0.23 12.86 -13.49
N ALA A 290 0.51 13.23 -14.54
CA ALA A 290 1.94 13.53 -14.43
C ALA A 290 2.12 14.96 -13.91
N ASP A 291 3.04 15.16 -12.98
CA ASP A 291 3.49 16.49 -12.59
C ASP A 291 4.68 16.95 -13.45
N ASP A 292 5.12 18.20 -13.24
CA ASP A 292 6.22 18.83 -13.97
C ASP A 292 7.58 18.13 -13.72
N GLU A 293 7.68 17.31 -12.68
CA GLU A 293 8.88 16.53 -12.33
C GLU A 293 8.84 15.12 -12.95
N GLY A 294 7.81 14.79 -13.73
CA GLY A 294 7.62 13.49 -14.37
C GLY A 294 7.14 12.39 -13.41
N GLN A 295 6.73 12.76 -12.19
CA GLN A 295 6.12 11.85 -11.24
C GLN A 295 4.63 11.75 -11.56
N TRP A 296 4.10 10.52 -11.52
CA TRP A 296 2.67 10.30 -11.71
C TRP A 296 1.96 10.15 -10.38
N THR A 297 0.83 10.84 -10.24
CA THR A 297 0.03 10.84 -9.02
C THR A 297 -1.39 10.39 -9.34
N VAL A 298 -1.91 9.46 -8.52
CA VAL A 298 -3.30 9.00 -8.54
C VAL A 298 -3.92 9.36 -7.19
N ARG A 299 -5.14 9.89 -7.22
CA ARG A 299 -5.97 10.08 -6.03
C ARG A 299 -7.12 9.10 -6.10
N LEU A 300 -7.25 8.28 -5.06
CA LEU A 300 -8.31 7.30 -4.90
C LEU A 300 -9.18 7.72 -3.72
N THR A 301 -10.49 7.61 -3.88
CA THR A 301 -11.46 8.05 -2.86
C THR A 301 -12.52 7.00 -2.65
N ALA A 302 -12.98 6.84 -1.41
CA ALA A 302 -14.09 5.98 -1.04
C ALA A 302 -13.99 4.56 -1.62
N GLY A 303 -14.85 4.22 -2.59
CA GLY A 303 -14.92 2.90 -3.20
C GLY A 303 -13.67 2.47 -3.96
N ASP A 304 -12.87 3.44 -4.43
CA ASP A 304 -11.74 3.18 -5.32
C ASP A 304 -10.42 2.98 -4.55
N VAL A 305 -10.39 3.15 -3.22
CA VAL A 305 -9.15 2.99 -2.43
C VAL A 305 -8.58 1.57 -2.55
N GLY A 306 -9.45 0.58 -2.79
CA GLY A 306 -9.06 -0.80 -3.06
C GLY A 306 -8.56 -1.07 -4.47
N ASP A 307 -8.68 -0.12 -5.41
CA ASP A 307 -8.30 -0.34 -6.80
C ASP A 307 -6.80 -0.61 -6.94
N ARG A 308 -6.46 -1.53 -7.84
CA ARG A 308 -5.07 -1.69 -8.28
C ARG A 308 -4.70 -0.50 -9.15
N VAL A 309 -3.47 -0.04 -9.00
CA VAL A 309 -2.85 0.93 -9.89
C VAL A 309 -1.71 0.21 -10.59
N VAL A 310 -1.70 0.23 -11.92
CA VAL A 310 -0.68 -0.39 -12.77
C VAL A 310 0.02 0.69 -13.56
N ALA A 311 1.34 0.66 -13.54
CA ALA A 311 2.19 1.60 -14.24
C ALA A 311 2.94 0.89 -15.38
N ALA A 312 2.86 1.45 -16.58
CA ALA A 312 3.81 1.14 -17.64
C ALA A 312 5.02 2.04 -17.47
N VAL A 313 6.21 1.45 -17.33
CA VAL A 313 7.45 2.17 -16.99
C VAL A 313 8.61 1.75 -17.87
N THR A 314 9.65 2.57 -17.88
CA THR A 314 10.95 2.21 -18.44
C THR A 314 11.85 1.65 -17.34
N VAL A 315 12.40 0.46 -17.58
CA VAL A 315 13.33 -0.23 -16.67
C VAL A 315 14.61 -0.53 -17.46
N PRO A 316 15.74 0.10 -17.10
CA PRO A 316 17.02 -0.19 -17.72
C PRO A 316 17.33 -1.70 -17.77
N SER A 317 18.00 -2.11 -18.85
CA SER A 317 18.56 -3.46 -19.02
C SER A 317 19.94 -3.59 -18.39
#